data_AF-A0A142CV79-F1
#
_entry.id   AF-A0A142CV79-F1
#
_cell.length_a   1.000
_cell.length_b   1.000
_cell.length_c   1.000
_cell.angle_alpha   90.00
_cell.angle_beta   90.00
_cell.angle_gamma   90.00
#
_symmetry.space_group_name_H-M   'P 1'
#
loop_
_entity.id
_entity.type
_entity.pdbx_description
1 polymer ?
#
loop_
_entity_poly.entity_id
_entity_poly.type
_entity_poly.pdbx_seq_one_letter_code
_entity_poly.pdbx_strand_id
1 'polypeptide(L)'
;MDVLEPLEQLVEALEVFTRIITEMALPSAAFIAGIIMYAFVVYVKDKLANALGIEPSNIFYQQANILINGLYVFVVLMGAVSSVFALRHLKDLPI
;
A
#
# COMPACT_ATOMS: atom_id res chain seq x y z
N MET A 1 18.90 3.58 -42.64
CA MET A 1 18.35 3.48 -41.28
C MET A 1 18.93 2.19 -40.72
N ASP A 2 19.73 2.30 -39.68
CA ASP A 2 20.45 1.16 -39.14
C ASP A 2 19.44 0.27 -38.40
N VAL A 3 19.40 -1.04 -38.69
CA VAL A 3 18.39 -1.96 -38.13
C VAL A 3 18.56 -2.11 -36.60
N LEU A 4 19.69 -1.64 -36.08
CA LEU A 4 20.02 -1.56 -34.66
C LEU A 4 19.31 -0.42 -33.93
N GLU A 5 18.99 0.68 -34.62
CA GLU A 5 18.38 1.89 -34.03
C GLU A 5 16.96 1.63 -33.46
N PRO A 6 16.07 0.85 -34.12
CA PRO A 6 14.80 0.43 -33.52
C PRO A 6 14.96 -0.56 -32.36
N LEU A 7 16.02 -1.38 -32.37
CA LEU A 7 16.30 -2.34 -31.29
C LEU A 7 16.81 -1.63 -30.03
N GLU A 8 17.67 -0.63 -30.19
CA GLU A 8 18.14 0.21 -29.09
C GLU A 8 16.98 0.98 -28.45
N GLN A 9 16.11 1.60 -29.25
CA GLN A 9 14.89 2.26 -28.76
C GLN A 9 13.94 1.30 -28.03
N LEU A 10 13.83 0.05 -28.49
CA LEU A 10 13.01 -0.97 -27.84
C LEU A 10 13.58 -1.36 -26.47
N VAL A 11 14.90 -1.50 -26.37
CA VAL A 11 15.60 -1.83 -25.12
C VAL A 11 15.46 -0.67 -24.12
N GLU A 12 15.67 0.57 -24.56
CA GLU A 12 15.50 1.77 -23.74
C GLU A 12 14.07 1.89 -23.20
N ALA A 13 13.07 1.68 -24.06
CA ALA A 13 11.66 1.69 -23.66
C ALA A 13 11.33 0.58 -22.64
N LEU A 14 11.90 -0.61 -22.81
CA LEU A 14 11.77 -1.72 -21.86
C LEU A 14 12.42 -1.40 -20.52
N GLU A 15 13.58 -0.75 -20.52
CA GLU A 15 14.28 -0.36 -19.29
C GLU A 15 13.47 0.67 -18.48
N VAL A 16 12.94 1.69 -19.17
CA VAL A 16 12.06 2.70 -18.57
C VAL A 16 10.78 2.05 -18.03
N PHE A 17 10.15 1.16 -18.79
CA PHE A 17 8.93 0.46 -18.37
C PHE A 17 9.16 -0.42 -17.14
N THR A 18 10.28 -1.15 -17.10
CA THR A 18 10.63 -2.02 -15.97
C THR A 18 10.89 -1.18 -14.71
N ARG A 19 11.53 -0.02 -14.87
CA ARG A 19 11.77 0.93 -13.78
C ARG A 19 10.47 1.50 -13.23
N ILE A 20 9.54 1.91 -14.11
CA ILE A 20 8.20 2.38 -13.74
C ILE A 20 7.45 1.33 -12.91
N ILE A 21 7.42 0.08 -13.38
CA ILE A 21 6.75 -1.01 -12.66
C ILE A 21 7.36 -1.20 -11.27
N THR A 22 8.68 -1.18 -11.17
CA THR A 22 9.38 -1.43 -9.91
C THR A 22 9.16 -0.31 -8.90
N GLU A 23 9.18 0.94 -9.35
CA GLU A 23 8.92 2.12 -8.51
C GLU A 23 7.45 2.21 -8.05
N MET A 24 6.50 1.72 -8.85
CA MET A 24 5.10 1.58 -8.43
C MET A 24 4.84 0.34 -7.55
N ALA A 25 5.63 -0.72 -7.71
CA ALA A 25 5.45 -1.97 -6.96
C ALA A 25 5.76 -1.80 -5.47
N LEU A 26 6.79 -1.02 -5.12
CA LEU A 26 7.20 -0.80 -3.72
C LEU A 26 6.11 -0.14 -2.85
N PRO A 27 5.51 1.01 -3.23
CA PRO A 27 4.43 1.62 -2.46
C PRO A 27 3.16 0.75 -2.45
N SER A 28 2.90 0.02 -3.54
CA SER A 28 1.78 -0.94 -3.61
C SER A 28 1.96 -2.10 -2.62
N ALA A 29 3.16 -2.65 -2.50
CA ALA A 29 3.47 -3.72 -1.55
C ALA A 29 3.36 -3.25 -0.10
N ALA A 30 3.84 -2.03 0.21
CA ALA A 30 3.70 -1.43 1.53
C ALA A 30 2.22 -1.20 1.90
N PHE A 31 1.40 -0.78 0.93
CA PHE A 31 -0.04 -0.60 1.13
C PHE A 31 -0.75 -1.94 1.40
N ILE A 32 -0.46 -2.97 0.61
CA ILE A 32 -1.00 -4.32 0.81
C ILE A 32 -0.62 -4.87 2.20
N ALA A 33 0.64 -4.71 2.60
CA ALA A 33 1.10 -5.13 3.93
C ALA A 33 0.35 -4.38 5.05
N GLY A 34 0.08 -3.09 4.88
CA GLY A 34 -0.73 -2.29 5.80
C GLY A 34 -2.17 -2.81 5.93
N ILE A 35 -2.82 -3.16 4.83
CA ILE A 35 -4.17 -3.76 4.83
C ILE A 35 -4.17 -5.11 5.55
N ILE A 36 -3.19 -5.96 5.28
CA ILE A 36 -3.06 -7.28 5.93
C ILE A 36 -2.89 -7.11 7.44
N MET A 37 -2.03 -6.19 7.88
CA MET A 37 -1.86 -5.90 9.30
C MET A 37 -3.13 -5.36 9.95
N TYR A 38 -3.86 -4.48 9.27
CA TYR A 38 -5.16 -4.00 9.75
C TYR A 38 -6.15 -5.16 9.96
N ALA A 39 -6.30 -6.03 8.95
CA ALA A 39 -7.19 -7.18 9.03
C ALA A 39 -6.79 -8.13 10.17
N PHE A 40 -5.49 -8.35 10.37
CA PHE A 40 -4.98 -9.14 11.48
C PHE A 40 -5.32 -8.52 12.84
N VAL A 41 -5.16 -7.21 13.01
CA VAL A 41 -5.50 -6.50 14.25
C VAL A 41 -7.00 -6.61 14.55
N VAL A 42 -7.87 -6.43 13.55
CA VAL A 42 -9.31 -6.62 13.70
C VAL A 42 -9.63 -8.05 14.15
N TYR A 43 -9.05 -9.05 13.47
CA TYR A 43 -9.24 -10.46 13.78
C TYR A 43 -8.81 -10.80 15.22
N VAL A 44 -7.62 -10.36 15.64
CA VAL A 44 -7.11 -10.58 16.99
C VAL A 44 -7.99 -9.90 18.03
N LYS A 45 -8.41 -8.65 17.78
CA LYS A 45 -9.32 -7.92 18.67
C LYS A 45 -10.64 -8.67 18.85
N ASP A 46 -11.26 -9.13 17.77
CA ASP A 46 -12.54 -9.85 17.83
C ASP A 46 -12.40 -11.21 18.53
N LYS A 47 -11.33 -11.96 18.25
CA LYS A 47 -11.05 -13.24 18.92
C LYS A 47 -10.78 -13.07 20.41
N LEU A 48 -10.00 -12.06 20.78
CA LEU A 48 -9.68 -11.78 22.17
C LEU A 48 -10.91 -11.30 22.95
N ALA A 49 -11.71 -10.40 22.36
CA ALA A 49 -12.95 -9.94 22.98
C ALA A 49 -13.92 -11.10 23.22
N ASN A 50 -14.07 -12.01 22.25
CA ASN A 50 -14.91 -13.19 22.40
C ASN A 50 -14.38 -14.15 23.48
N ALA A 51 -13.07 -14.41 23.52
CA ALA A 51 -12.45 -15.26 24.55
C ALA A 51 -12.60 -14.70 25.98
N LEU A 52 -12.62 -13.37 26.11
CA LEU A 52 -12.79 -12.67 27.38
C LEU A 52 -14.26 -12.38 27.73
N GLY A 53 -15.22 -12.78 26.88
CA GLY A 53 -16.65 -12.49 27.07
C GLY A 53 -16.98 -10.99 27.04
N ILE A 54 -16.14 -10.17 26.39
CA ILE A 54 -16.35 -8.73 26.27
C ILE A 54 -17.38 -8.49 25.17
N GLU A 55 -18.55 -8.01 25.57
CA GLU A 55 -19.60 -7.65 24.61
C GLU A 55 -19.21 -6.42 23.77
N PRO A 56 -19.71 -6.31 22.52
CA PRO A 56 -19.50 -5.13 21.67
C PRO A 56 -20.04 -3.82 22.25
N SER A 57 -21.01 -3.91 23.17
CA SER A 57 -21.57 -2.78 23.93
C SER A 57 -20.58 -2.18 24.93
N ASN A 58 -19.53 -2.91 25.29
CA ASN A 58 -18.53 -2.49 26.26
C ASN A 58 -17.74 -1.27 25.75
N ILE A 59 -17.58 -0.27 26.61
CA ILE A 59 -16.86 0.98 26.32
C ILE A 59 -15.43 0.69 25.82
N PHE A 60 -14.71 -0.25 26.43
CA PHE A 60 -13.35 -0.61 26.00
C PHE A 60 -13.33 -1.20 24.59
N TYR A 61 -14.32 -2.04 24.26
CA TYR A 61 -14.45 -2.62 22.92
C TYR A 61 -14.73 -1.52 21.89
N GLN A 62 -15.63 -0.59 22.20
CA GLN A 62 -15.95 0.52 21.31
C GLN A 62 -14.76 1.47 21.09
N GLN A 63 -14.02 1.82 22.14
CA GLN A 63 -12.82 2.66 22.03
C GLN A 63 -11.71 1.97 21.22
N ALA A 64 -11.50 0.66 21.43
CA ALA A 64 -10.58 -0.11 20.60
C ALA A 64 -11.03 -0.11 19.13
N ASN A 65 -12.32 -0.20 18.86
CA ASN A 65 -12.86 -0.18 17.50
C ASN A 65 -12.64 1.19 16.82
N ILE A 66 -12.83 2.30 17.55
CA ILE A 66 -12.55 3.65 17.05
C ILE A 66 -11.07 3.80 16.70
N LEU A 67 -10.17 3.35 17.59
CA LEU A 67 -8.72 3.40 17.36
C LEU A 67 -8.33 2.59 16.11
N ILE A 68 -8.86 1.39 15.97
CA ILE A 68 -8.59 0.49 14.84
C ILE A 68 -9.11 1.07 13.52
N ASN A 69 -10.31 1.67 13.53
CA ASN A 69 -10.82 2.40 12.35
C ASN A 69 -9.95 3.62 12.00
N GLY A 70 -9.42 4.33 13.00
CA GLY A 70 -8.46 5.42 12.78
C GLY A 70 -7.16 4.92 12.13
N LEU A 71 -6.65 3.76 12.57
CA LEU A 71 -5.53 3.07 11.95
C LEU A 71 -5.81 2.71 10.49
N TYR A 72 -7.02 2.26 10.16
CA TYR A 72 -7.40 1.99 8.78
C TYR A 72 -7.32 3.25 7.90
N VAL A 73 -7.93 4.34 8.36
CA VAL A 73 -7.90 5.63 7.64
C VAL A 73 -6.46 6.08 7.43
N PHE A 74 -5.61 5.95 8.45
CA PHE A 74 -4.18 6.26 8.33
C PHE A 74 -3.48 5.41 7.26
N VAL A 75 -3.70 4.08 7.25
CA VAL A 75 -3.11 3.18 6.24
C VAL A 75 -3.56 3.55 4.82
N VAL A 76 -4.84 3.88 4.63
CA VAL A 76 -5.38 4.32 3.33
C VAL A 76 -4.76 5.64 2.87
N LEU A 77 -4.66 6.62 3.76
CA LEU A 77 -4.03 7.91 3.45
C LEU A 77 -2.55 7.75 3.14
N MET A 78 -1.82 6.93 3.90
CA MET A 78 -0.41 6.62 3.63
C MET A 78 -0.24 5.96 2.28
N GLY A 79 -1.07 4.97 1.93
CA GLY A 79 -1.05 4.34 0.61
C GLY A 79 -1.29 5.32 -0.54
N ALA A 80 -2.26 6.23 -0.37
CA ALA A 80 -2.54 7.28 -1.34
C ALA A 80 -1.36 8.26 -1.51
N VAL A 81 -0.75 8.70 -0.39
CA VAL A 81 0.44 9.57 -0.42
C VAL A 81 1.63 8.88 -1.09
N SER A 82 1.90 7.63 -0.76
CA SER A 82 2.97 6.84 -1.38
C SER A 82 2.75 6.67 -2.89
N SER A 83 1.51 6.51 -3.33
CA SER A 83 1.16 6.44 -4.76
C SER A 83 1.43 7.77 -5.47
N VAL A 84 1.04 8.90 -4.87
CA VAL A 84 1.33 10.23 -5.43
C VAL A 84 2.83 10.51 -5.47
N PHE A 85 3.58 10.08 -4.45
CA PHE A 85 5.02 10.26 -4.40
C PHE A 85 5.74 9.42 -5.46
N ALA A 86 5.33 8.17 -5.66
CA ALA A 86 5.84 7.34 -6.75
C ALA A 86 5.54 7.97 -8.13
N LEU A 87 4.31 8.44 -8.35
CA LEU A 87 3.95 9.15 -9.59
C LEU A 87 4.80 10.41 -9.83
N ARG A 88 5.17 11.14 -8.77
CA ARG A 88 6.09 12.29 -8.88
C ARG A 88 7.50 11.86 -9.22
N HIS A 89 8.04 10.84 -8.55
CA HIS A 89 9.37 10.29 -8.87
C HIS A 89 9.47 9.85 -10.33
N LEU A 90 8.40 9.26 -10.88
CA LEU A 90 8.33 8.88 -12.29
C LEU A 90 8.33 10.08 -13.23
N LYS A 91 7.78 11.23 -12.82
CA LYS A 91 7.83 12.47 -13.59
C LYS A 91 9.21 13.11 -13.60
N ASP A 92 10.00 12.85 -12.55
CA ASP A 92 11.36 13.37 -12.39
C ASP A 92 12.43 12.46 -13.03
N LEU A 93 12.04 11.28 -13.54
CA LEU A 93 12.93 10.44 -14.34
C LEU A 93 13.25 11.13 -15.67
N PRO A 94 14.54 11.20 -16.08
CA PRO A 94 14.89 11.65 -17.41
C PRO A 94 14.33 10.62 -18.41
N ILE A 95 13.32 11.06 -19.16
CA ILE A 95 12.88 10.41 -20.41
C ILE A 95 13.90 10.76 -21.48
#